data_AF-A0A3N4I1I3-F1
#
_entry.id   AF-A0A3N4I1I3-F1
#
_cell.length_a   1.000
_cell.length_b   1.000
_cell.length_c   1.000
_cell.angle_alpha   90.00
_cell.angle_beta   90.00
_cell.angle_gamma   90.00
#
_symmetry.space_group_name_H-M   'P 1'
#
loop_
_entity.id
_entity.type
_entity.pdbx_description
1 polymer ?
#
loop_
_entity_poly.entity_id
_entity_poly.type
_entity_poly.pdbx_seq_one_letter_code
_entity_poly.pdbx_strand_id
1 'polypeptide(L)'
;MVVGKPEWKPLRNEGPTTWYFGHWLIWFLLISGNDGSGQFEARLADDLATAFTGKMRSMLALNILLELMSFQQGGGRWSQDDVCCIDGYQRNLRKLAGLGRHYFEVMNSDQQDALLERESQLFTKLVNLASGTRFKGMQTDYFQLAMYSEIYPQIIIGNVPYRVLGLLEACGKIEKPLPWDALHQLEEWRLAETSNERTFAALFQRMELLIPCFRSYLNRTFNISLGGASSVTVDTAAFVCYRAYEWHLDNLDYPDSPNDFYDRNHGAPMVTTTWRPSQAVGPILKQDWASTCHSILKVLRWNGASLSLALRACVDDEPANCAEAYSLRERVKGGMWCLALLLLEEGTNPNSLFAPDFRVYRTTTPRLLTTPFHVTDPAEEWQKKLFFAFLDAGFQGLSFGMRGDGPVPVILLVCGATQGDQKVRQEKLSRRLLDPPYFRWYLVNYIPDYHRDYLELLEAMLRRRPENMQLDAWRYVLDHVEREREEGTNLDLVRIVDEAEKRRQERPVEEPADNASEERDEMGYD
;
A
#
# COMPACT_ATOMS: atom_id res chain seq x y z
N MET A 1 37.78 -11.56 32.05
CA MET A 1 36.51 -11.36 32.76
C MET A 1 35.65 -12.60 32.46
N VAL A 2 35.57 -13.56 33.39
CA VAL A 2 34.74 -14.77 33.21
C VAL A 2 33.33 -14.38 33.61
N VAL A 3 32.47 -14.10 32.64
CA VAL A 3 31.05 -13.83 32.88
C VAL A 3 30.36 -15.19 32.98
N GLY A 4 29.85 -15.53 34.17
CA GLY A 4 29.19 -16.80 34.45
C GLY A 4 27.96 -17.03 33.58
N LYS A 5 27.66 -18.31 33.30
CA LYS A 5 26.47 -18.77 32.59
C LYS A 5 25.21 -18.25 33.30
N PRO A 6 24.36 -17.43 32.65
CA PRO A 6 23.12 -16.96 33.29
C PRO A 6 22.11 -18.11 33.37
N GLU A 7 21.60 -18.36 34.58
CA GLU A 7 20.46 -19.26 34.80
C GLU A 7 19.16 -18.57 34.37
N TRP A 8 18.39 -19.24 33.52
CA TRP A 8 17.19 -18.70 32.87
C TRP A 8 15.94 -18.81 33.74
N LYS A 9 15.16 -17.72 33.84
CA LYS A 9 13.73 -17.77 34.18
C LYS A 9 12.94 -16.93 33.17
N PRO A 10 11.85 -17.45 32.57
CA PRO A 10 11.03 -16.68 31.63
C PRO A 10 10.26 -15.59 32.40
N LEU A 11 10.38 -14.34 31.96
CA LEU A 11 9.75 -13.17 32.59
C LEU A 11 8.74 -12.53 31.63
N ARG A 12 7.52 -12.27 32.14
CA ARG A 12 6.31 -11.93 31.38
C ARG A 12 6.24 -10.51 30.76
N ASN A 13 7.30 -9.71 30.76
CA ASN A 13 7.30 -8.34 30.22
C ASN A 13 8.55 -8.15 29.32
N GLU A 14 8.40 -8.35 28.01
CA GLU A 14 9.50 -8.80 27.13
C GLU A 14 10.05 -7.76 26.12
N GLY A 15 9.84 -6.46 26.29
CA GLY A 15 10.40 -5.47 25.34
C GLY A 15 11.91 -5.19 25.56
N PRO A 16 12.28 -4.40 26.59
CA PRO A 16 13.66 -3.90 26.73
C PRO A 16 14.71 -4.95 27.11
N THR A 17 14.32 -6.02 27.80
CA THR A 17 15.25 -7.07 28.28
C THR A 17 15.58 -8.10 27.20
N THR A 18 14.62 -8.44 26.35
CA THR A 18 14.81 -9.33 25.18
C THR A 18 15.71 -8.68 24.14
N TRP A 19 15.51 -7.37 23.92
CA TRP A 19 16.34 -6.55 23.05
C TRP A 19 17.80 -6.45 23.52
N TYR A 20 18.03 -6.17 24.81
CA TYR A 20 19.36 -6.21 25.44
C TYR A 20 20.05 -7.58 25.29
N PHE A 21 19.30 -8.66 25.49
CA PHE A 21 19.82 -10.03 25.40
C PHE A 21 20.26 -10.37 23.97
N GLY A 22 19.47 -10.02 22.96
CA GLY A 22 19.81 -10.26 21.56
C GLY A 22 21.13 -9.58 21.17
N HIS A 23 21.30 -8.32 21.55
CA HIS A 23 22.51 -7.54 21.29
C HIS A 23 23.75 -8.10 22.01
N TRP A 24 23.59 -8.46 23.29
CA TRP A 24 24.67 -9.09 24.06
C TRP A 24 25.06 -10.44 23.47
N LEU A 25 24.09 -11.23 23.02
CA LEU A 25 24.35 -12.55 22.44
C LEU A 25 25.03 -12.44 21.07
N ILE A 26 24.65 -11.46 20.23
CA ILE A 26 25.36 -11.15 18.98
C ILE A 26 26.82 -10.78 19.28
N TRP A 27 27.05 -9.87 20.23
CA TRP A 27 28.40 -9.48 20.64
C TRP A 27 29.20 -10.68 21.17
N PHE A 28 28.58 -11.52 22.00
CA PHE A 28 29.22 -12.72 22.56
C PHE A 28 29.63 -13.68 21.44
N LEU A 29 28.71 -13.98 20.52
CA LEU A 29 28.90 -14.94 19.44
C LEU A 29 29.85 -14.44 18.34
N LEU A 30 29.98 -13.12 18.12
CA LEU A 30 30.83 -12.56 17.06
C LEU A 30 32.20 -12.06 17.55
N ILE A 31 32.24 -11.41 18.71
CA ILE A 31 33.42 -10.64 19.17
C ILE A 31 34.14 -11.36 20.32
N SER A 32 33.41 -11.93 21.27
CA SER A 32 34.04 -12.49 22.48
C SER A 32 34.72 -13.85 22.28
N GLY A 33 34.43 -14.54 21.16
CA GLY A 33 35.05 -15.82 20.78
C GLY A 33 36.48 -15.71 20.21
N ASN A 34 37.16 -14.59 20.43
CA ASN A 34 38.42 -14.24 19.77
C ASN A 34 39.65 -14.86 20.48
N ASP A 35 39.87 -16.16 20.32
CA ASP A 35 41.15 -16.78 20.69
C ASP A 35 42.03 -17.14 19.47
N GLY A 36 41.68 -16.64 18.28
CA GLY A 36 42.49 -16.77 17.06
C GLY A 36 42.71 -18.21 16.58
N SER A 37 41.98 -19.19 17.13
CA SER A 37 42.34 -20.61 17.05
C SER A 37 41.78 -21.38 15.84
N GLY A 38 41.08 -20.74 14.89
CA GLY A 38 40.42 -21.44 13.78
C GLY A 38 39.27 -22.37 14.21
N GLN A 39 38.95 -22.45 15.51
CA GLN A 39 37.89 -23.28 16.09
C GLN A 39 36.53 -22.56 16.21
N PHE A 40 36.40 -21.37 15.63
CA PHE A 40 35.21 -20.54 15.78
C PHE A 40 33.94 -21.27 15.32
N GLU A 41 33.98 -21.93 14.17
CA GLU A 41 32.79 -22.60 13.62
C GLU A 41 32.28 -23.72 14.54
N ALA A 42 33.20 -24.51 15.11
CA ALA A 42 32.89 -25.60 16.04
C ALA A 42 32.28 -25.05 17.35
N ARG A 43 32.90 -24.00 17.92
CA ARG A 43 32.39 -23.36 19.14
C ARG A 43 31.06 -22.66 18.93
N LEU A 44 30.90 -22.00 17.79
CA LEU A 44 29.65 -21.35 17.42
C LEU A 44 28.50 -22.36 17.36
N ALA A 45 28.74 -23.58 16.86
CA ALA A 45 27.70 -24.62 16.88
C ALA A 45 27.29 -25.00 18.32
N ASP A 46 28.26 -25.19 19.21
CA ASP A 46 28.02 -25.55 20.61
C ASP A 46 27.38 -24.42 21.43
N ASP A 47 27.81 -23.18 21.20
CA ASP A 47 27.28 -21.98 21.84
C ASP A 47 25.84 -21.71 21.39
N LEU A 48 25.55 -21.87 20.09
CA LEU A 48 24.19 -21.82 19.58
C LEU A 48 23.35 -22.98 20.15
N ALA A 49 23.87 -24.20 20.20
CA ALA A 49 23.15 -25.34 20.78
C ALA A 49 22.79 -25.09 22.25
N THR A 50 23.67 -24.42 23.00
CA THR A 50 23.47 -24.04 24.39
C THR A 50 22.48 -22.87 24.55
N ALA A 51 22.65 -21.80 23.76
CA ALA A 51 21.82 -20.60 23.81
C ALA A 51 20.39 -20.85 23.31
N PHE A 52 20.22 -21.78 22.37
CA PHE A 52 18.96 -22.09 21.71
C PHE A 52 18.40 -23.46 22.14
N THR A 53 18.50 -23.79 23.42
CA THR A 53 17.83 -24.97 23.99
C THR A 53 16.32 -24.73 24.17
N GLY A 54 15.51 -25.78 24.03
CA GLY A 54 14.08 -25.74 24.33
C GLY A 54 13.15 -25.48 23.13
N LYS A 55 11.85 -25.33 23.43
CA LYS A 55 10.77 -25.33 22.42
C LYS A 55 10.65 -24.04 21.59
N MET A 56 11.22 -22.93 22.06
CA MET A 56 11.14 -21.60 21.42
C MET A 56 12.39 -21.23 20.61
N ARG A 57 13.31 -22.18 20.40
CA ARG A 57 14.64 -21.95 19.81
C ARG A 57 14.62 -21.24 18.47
N SER A 58 13.69 -21.58 17.57
CA SER A 58 13.61 -20.99 16.22
C SER A 58 13.09 -19.55 16.24
N MET A 59 12.20 -19.22 17.18
CA MET A 59 11.72 -17.84 17.37
C MET A 59 12.81 -16.97 17.97
N LEU A 60 13.56 -17.48 18.95
CA LEU A 60 14.71 -16.76 19.50
C LEU A 60 15.78 -16.53 18.42
N ALA A 61 16.06 -17.55 17.58
CA ALA A 61 17.04 -17.45 16.50
C ALA A 61 16.61 -16.41 15.46
N LEU A 62 15.31 -16.38 15.13
CA LEU A 62 14.73 -15.37 14.27
C LEU A 62 14.85 -13.96 14.86
N ASN A 63 14.51 -13.76 16.14
CA ASN A 63 14.63 -12.44 16.77
C ASN A 63 16.08 -11.93 16.72
N ILE A 64 17.06 -12.80 17.00
CA ILE A 64 18.48 -12.44 16.94
C ILE A 64 18.93 -12.15 15.51
N LEU A 65 18.39 -12.86 14.52
CA LEU A 65 18.64 -12.58 13.12
C LEU A 65 18.11 -11.20 12.71
N LEU A 66 16.89 -10.84 13.13
CA LEU A 66 16.28 -9.53 12.85
C LEU A 66 17.07 -8.40 13.51
N GLU A 67 17.55 -8.59 14.74
CA GLU A 67 18.43 -7.62 15.40
C GLU A 67 19.76 -7.48 14.67
N LEU A 68 20.38 -8.59 14.23
CA LEU A 68 21.62 -8.56 13.45
C LEU A 68 21.43 -7.79 12.13
N MET A 69 20.30 -7.98 11.45
CA MET A 69 19.97 -7.21 10.24
C MET A 69 19.80 -5.72 10.55
N SER A 70 19.08 -5.37 11.62
CA SER A 70 18.88 -3.98 12.07
C SER A 70 20.20 -3.26 12.35
N PHE A 71 21.14 -3.95 13.01
CA PHE A 71 22.50 -3.42 13.26
C PHE A 71 23.22 -2.99 11.98
N GLN A 72 23.05 -3.74 10.89
CA GLN A 72 23.71 -3.45 9.61
C GLN A 72 23.06 -2.28 8.85
N GLN A 73 21.79 -1.95 9.16
CA GLN A 73 21.09 -0.80 8.55
C GLN A 73 21.55 0.54 9.15
N GLY A 74 21.90 0.56 10.44
CA GLY A 74 22.12 1.79 11.22
C GLY A 74 23.43 2.55 11.01
N GLY A 75 24.33 2.10 10.13
CA GLY A 75 25.50 2.87 9.65
C GLY A 75 26.32 3.61 10.72
N GLY A 76 26.38 3.12 11.97
CA GLY A 76 27.11 3.76 13.06
C GLY A 76 26.50 5.05 13.65
N ARG A 77 25.30 5.52 13.28
CA ARG A 77 24.65 6.68 13.93
C ARG A 77 23.66 6.25 15.01
N TRP A 78 24.21 5.79 16.14
CA TRP A 78 23.50 5.87 17.41
C TRP A 78 23.61 7.31 17.90
N SER A 79 22.71 8.18 17.43
CA SER A 79 22.68 9.56 17.91
C SER A 79 22.31 9.57 19.40
N GLN A 80 22.89 10.49 20.17
CA GLN A 80 22.55 10.65 21.59
C GLN A 80 21.06 11.01 21.80
N ASP A 81 20.35 11.40 20.74
CA ASP A 81 19.01 11.98 20.79
C ASP A 81 17.89 10.93 20.76
N ASP A 82 18.17 9.70 20.31
CA ASP A 82 17.22 8.56 20.36
C ASP A 82 17.04 7.99 21.79
N VAL A 83 17.74 8.58 22.78
CA VAL A 83 17.84 8.12 24.18
C VAL A 83 16.95 8.98 25.09
N CYS A 84 15.67 9.16 24.74
CA CYS A 84 14.73 9.85 25.62
C CYS A 84 13.78 8.89 26.36
N CYS A 85 13.88 8.97 27.70
CA CYS A 85 12.92 8.54 28.74
C CYS A 85 13.12 7.14 29.38
N ILE A 86 13.37 7.17 30.71
CA ILE A 86 13.42 6.11 31.74
C ILE A 86 14.85 5.70 32.19
N ASP A 87 15.21 6.04 33.44
CA ASP A 87 16.59 5.98 33.98
C ASP A 87 17.24 4.58 34.08
N GLY A 88 16.45 3.50 34.14
CA GLY A 88 16.97 2.13 34.08
C GLY A 88 17.41 1.70 32.67
N TYR A 89 16.75 2.26 31.65
CA TYR A 89 16.98 2.01 30.23
C TYR A 89 18.28 2.67 29.76
N GLN A 90 18.60 3.88 30.25
CA GLN A 90 19.84 4.59 29.92
C GLN A 90 21.12 3.82 30.31
N ARG A 91 21.13 3.10 31.43
CA ARG A 91 22.34 2.39 31.91
C ARG A 91 22.65 1.15 31.05
N ASN A 92 21.61 0.44 30.61
CA ASN A 92 21.76 -0.67 29.66
C ASN A 92 22.04 -0.16 28.25
N LEU A 93 21.39 0.93 27.81
CA LEU A 93 21.68 1.57 26.53
C LEU A 93 23.10 2.11 26.42
N ARG A 94 23.69 2.70 27.48
CA ARG A 94 25.10 3.13 27.45
C ARG A 94 26.07 1.95 27.34
N LYS A 95 25.76 0.82 27.99
CA LYS A 95 26.53 -0.42 27.85
C LYS A 95 26.38 -1.00 26.44
N LEU A 96 25.18 -0.95 25.86
CA LEU A 96 24.88 -1.39 24.50
C LEU A 96 25.51 -0.49 23.43
N ALA A 97 25.49 0.83 23.62
CA ALA A 97 26.23 1.77 22.79
C ALA A 97 27.74 1.50 22.86
N GLY A 98 28.25 1.02 24.00
CA GLY A 98 29.62 0.53 24.15
C GLY A 98 29.88 -0.77 23.36
N LEU A 99 28.97 -1.75 23.41
CA LEU A 99 29.09 -3.01 22.66
C LEU A 99 28.95 -2.81 21.15
N GLY A 100 27.99 -1.98 20.72
CA GLY A 100 27.82 -1.57 19.33
C GLY A 100 29.01 -0.75 18.84
N ARG A 101 29.50 0.22 19.64
CA ARG A 101 30.73 0.96 19.31
C ARG A 101 31.92 0.03 19.16
N HIS A 102 32.07 -0.97 20.04
CA HIS A 102 33.15 -1.94 19.92
C HIS A 102 33.00 -2.84 18.68
N TYR A 103 31.78 -3.26 18.34
CA TYR A 103 31.50 -3.92 17.06
C TYR A 103 31.95 -3.07 15.87
N PHE A 104 31.59 -1.78 15.85
CA PHE A 104 31.99 -0.85 14.79
C PHE A 104 33.50 -0.55 14.80
N GLU A 105 34.14 -0.46 15.96
CA GLU A 105 35.59 -0.33 16.10
C GLU A 105 36.32 -1.52 15.47
N VAL A 106 35.85 -2.75 15.72
CA VAL A 106 36.44 -3.96 15.13
C VAL A 106 36.13 -4.04 13.63
N MET A 107 34.92 -3.67 13.20
CA MET A 107 34.56 -3.59 11.78
C MET A 107 35.39 -2.56 11.00
N ASN A 108 35.94 -1.55 11.67
CA ASN A 108 36.83 -0.52 11.09
C ASN A 108 38.32 -0.80 11.35
N SER A 109 38.67 -2.01 11.81
CA SER A 109 40.04 -2.42 12.10
C SER A 109 40.58 -3.38 11.03
N ASP A 110 41.88 -3.66 11.07
CA ASP A 110 42.54 -4.66 10.20
C ASP A 110 41.96 -6.09 10.35
N GLN A 111 41.06 -6.34 11.30
CA GLN A 111 40.38 -7.61 11.52
C GLN A 111 39.00 -7.72 10.82
N GLN A 112 38.64 -6.74 9.99
CA GLN A 112 37.33 -6.65 9.35
C GLN A 112 36.96 -7.95 8.61
N ASP A 113 37.82 -8.47 7.74
CA ASP A 113 37.52 -9.66 6.91
C ASP A 113 37.16 -10.90 7.75
N ALA A 114 37.91 -11.14 8.82
CA ALA A 114 37.66 -12.26 9.72
C ALA A 114 36.34 -12.10 10.48
N LEU A 115 35.97 -10.88 10.85
CA LEU A 115 34.67 -10.61 11.48
C LEU A 115 33.52 -10.77 10.47
N LEU A 116 33.72 -10.31 9.22
CA LEU A 116 32.73 -10.45 8.16
C LEU A 116 32.42 -11.92 7.88
N GLU A 117 33.44 -12.78 7.83
CA GLU A 117 33.28 -14.22 7.63
C GLU A 117 32.51 -14.88 8.79
N ARG A 118 32.86 -14.54 10.04
CA ARG A 118 32.17 -15.06 11.24
C ARG A 118 30.70 -14.65 11.28
N GLU A 119 30.41 -13.42 10.91
CA GLU A 119 29.05 -12.91 10.83
C GLU A 119 28.24 -13.63 9.75
N SER A 120 28.83 -13.91 8.59
CA SER A 120 28.21 -14.74 7.55
C SER A 120 27.89 -16.15 8.04
N GLN A 121 28.80 -16.77 8.81
CA GLN A 121 28.57 -18.08 9.44
C GLN A 121 27.44 -18.03 10.48
N LEU A 122 27.43 -17.01 11.35
CA LEU A 122 26.35 -16.81 12.34
C LEU A 122 25.00 -16.62 11.65
N PHE A 123 24.93 -15.74 10.65
CA PHE A 123 23.73 -15.46 9.88
C PHE A 123 23.16 -16.75 9.27
N THR A 124 24.02 -17.52 8.58
CA THR A 124 23.62 -18.80 7.95
C THR A 124 23.08 -19.80 8.97
N LYS A 125 23.74 -19.93 10.13
CA LYS A 125 23.27 -20.82 11.20
C LYS A 125 21.94 -20.36 11.80
N LEU A 126 21.74 -19.05 12.00
CA LEU A 126 20.48 -18.49 12.50
C LEU A 126 19.32 -18.71 11.51
N VAL A 127 19.55 -18.52 10.20
CA VAL A 127 18.56 -18.81 9.16
C VAL A 127 18.16 -20.29 9.18
N ASN A 128 19.13 -21.20 9.27
CA ASN A 128 18.86 -22.64 9.33
C ASN A 128 18.07 -23.02 10.59
N LEU A 129 18.41 -22.45 11.75
CA LEU A 129 17.67 -22.65 12.99
C LEU A 129 16.24 -22.10 12.93
N ALA A 130 16.06 -20.91 12.34
CA ALA A 130 14.75 -20.27 12.17
C ALA A 130 13.85 -21.04 11.17
N SER A 131 14.45 -21.60 10.12
CA SER A 131 13.76 -22.40 9.10
C SER A 131 13.39 -23.81 9.59
N GLY A 132 14.02 -24.29 10.67
CA GLY A 132 13.90 -25.69 11.12
C GLY A 132 12.64 -26.05 11.92
N THR A 133 11.82 -25.07 12.35
CA THR A 133 10.62 -25.34 13.15
C THR A 133 9.38 -24.70 12.53
N ARG A 134 8.38 -25.53 12.23
CA ARG A 134 7.06 -25.07 11.77
C ARG A 134 6.18 -24.64 12.95
N PHE A 135 5.32 -23.65 12.72
CA PHE A 135 4.30 -23.29 13.69
C PHE A 135 3.23 -24.41 13.76
N LYS A 136 2.76 -24.77 14.96
CA LYS A 136 1.81 -25.87 15.14
C LYS A 136 0.50 -25.52 14.42
N GLY A 137 0.15 -26.30 13.39
CA GLY A 137 -1.05 -26.09 12.57
C GLY A 137 -0.86 -25.16 11.36
N MET A 138 0.36 -24.68 11.08
CA MET A 138 0.67 -23.96 9.85
C MET A 138 1.64 -24.76 8.98
N GLN A 139 1.54 -24.58 7.66
CA GLN A 139 2.48 -25.18 6.70
C GLN A 139 3.80 -24.40 6.59
N THR A 140 3.84 -23.16 7.06
CA THR A 140 4.99 -22.25 6.99
C THR A 140 5.83 -22.27 8.27
N ASP A 141 7.15 -22.15 8.12
CA ASP A 141 8.09 -21.99 9.24
C ASP A 141 8.19 -20.53 9.70
N TYR A 142 8.86 -20.31 10.85
CA TYR A 142 9.01 -18.98 11.44
C TYR A 142 9.79 -18.02 10.54
N PHE A 143 10.84 -18.50 9.87
CA PHE A 143 11.64 -17.67 8.99
C PHE A 143 10.82 -17.20 7.79
N GLN A 144 10.03 -18.09 7.19
CA GLN A 144 9.17 -17.75 6.06
C GLN A 144 8.10 -16.73 6.45
N LEU A 145 7.55 -16.81 7.67
CA LEU A 145 6.62 -15.81 8.18
C LEU A 145 7.29 -14.43 8.33
N ALA A 146 8.48 -14.38 8.92
CA ALA A 146 9.23 -13.12 9.04
C ALA A 146 9.68 -12.58 7.68
N MET A 147 9.98 -13.45 6.72
CA MET A 147 10.21 -13.05 5.34
C MET A 147 8.99 -12.33 4.78
N TYR A 148 7.76 -12.78 5.05
CA TYR A 148 6.54 -12.12 4.58
C TYR A 148 6.27 -10.77 5.25
N SER A 149 6.39 -10.69 6.57
CA SER A 149 5.91 -9.52 7.33
C SER A 149 6.98 -8.47 7.63
N GLU A 150 8.26 -8.86 7.68
CA GLU A 150 9.32 -8.03 8.25
C GLU A 150 10.51 -7.85 7.31
N ILE A 151 11.03 -8.91 6.71
CA ILE A 151 12.28 -8.83 5.92
C ILE A 151 12.01 -8.34 4.50
N TYR A 152 11.09 -8.98 3.76
CA TYR A 152 10.81 -8.61 2.36
C TYR A 152 10.38 -7.15 2.18
N PRO A 153 9.52 -6.56 3.03
CA PRO A 153 9.21 -5.14 2.95
C PRO A 153 10.46 -4.26 3.03
N GLN A 154 11.39 -4.58 3.93
CA GLN A 154 12.65 -3.84 4.09
C GLN A 154 13.59 -4.02 2.89
N ILE A 155 13.54 -5.18 2.21
CA ILE A 155 14.28 -5.41 0.96
C ILE A 155 13.77 -4.47 -0.14
N ILE A 156 12.45 -4.40 -0.33
CA ILE A 156 11.80 -3.59 -1.36
C ILE A 156 11.92 -2.08 -1.07
N ILE A 157 11.85 -1.66 0.21
CA ILE A 157 12.07 -0.27 0.64
C ILE A 157 13.53 0.17 0.44
N GLY A 158 14.44 -0.79 0.38
CA GLY A 158 15.87 -0.55 0.16
C GLY A 158 16.72 -0.46 1.42
N ASN A 159 16.14 -0.72 2.59
CA ASN A 159 16.81 -0.68 3.88
C ASN A 159 17.73 -1.88 4.11
N VAL A 160 17.52 -3.00 3.42
CA VAL A 160 18.39 -4.17 3.56
C VAL A 160 19.70 -3.96 2.77
N PRO A 161 20.87 -4.02 3.42
CA PRO A 161 22.17 -3.89 2.75
C PRO A 161 22.43 -5.03 1.76
N TYR A 162 23.18 -4.75 0.69
CA TYR A 162 23.53 -5.74 -0.33
C TYR A 162 24.24 -6.97 0.22
N ARG A 163 25.09 -6.80 1.24
CA ARG A 163 25.72 -7.94 1.91
C ARG A 163 24.69 -8.90 2.52
N VAL A 164 23.63 -8.39 3.12
CA VAL A 164 22.55 -9.21 3.69
C VAL A 164 21.76 -9.91 2.60
N LEU A 165 21.50 -9.21 1.49
CA LEU A 165 20.89 -9.84 0.31
C LEU A 165 21.75 -11.02 -0.20
N GLY A 166 23.08 -10.88 -0.23
CA GLY A 166 24.00 -11.96 -0.60
C GLY A 166 23.98 -13.14 0.38
N LEU A 167 23.82 -12.88 1.68
CA LEU A 167 23.66 -13.95 2.67
C LEU A 167 22.32 -14.68 2.53
N LEU A 168 21.23 -13.94 2.25
CA LEU A 168 19.93 -14.53 1.97
C LEU A 168 19.97 -15.37 0.68
N GLU A 169 20.66 -14.92 -0.36
CA GLU A 169 20.89 -15.66 -1.59
C GLU A 169 21.67 -16.96 -1.32
N ALA A 170 22.80 -16.88 -0.61
CA ALA A 170 23.62 -18.02 -0.23
C ALA A 170 22.86 -19.06 0.62
N CYS A 171 21.88 -18.60 1.42
CA CYS A 171 20.98 -19.46 2.18
C CYS A 171 19.80 -20.04 1.37
N GLY A 172 19.73 -19.76 0.06
CA GLY A 172 18.64 -20.21 -0.81
C GLY A 172 17.28 -19.57 -0.49
N LYS A 173 17.29 -18.36 0.08
CA LYS A 173 16.07 -17.61 0.45
C LYS A 173 15.62 -16.62 -0.62
N ILE A 174 16.30 -16.62 -1.76
CA ILE A 174 15.96 -15.82 -2.94
C ILE A 174 15.68 -16.80 -4.08
N GLU A 175 14.57 -16.60 -4.78
CA GLU A 175 14.05 -17.57 -5.77
C GLU A 175 14.84 -17.58 -7.08
N LYS A 176 15.48 -16.45 -7.40
CA LYS A 176 16.33 -16.29 -8.56
C LYS A 176 17.63 -15.59 -8.19
N PRO A 177 18.72 -15.82 -8.95
CA PRO A 177 19.96 -15.10 -8.72
C PRO A 177 19.77 -13.59 -8.78
N LEU A 178 20.41 -12.88 -7.85
CA LEU A 178 20.38 -11.43 -7.81
C LEU A 178 21.21 -10.84 -8.96
N PRO A 179 20.73 -9.78 -9.64
CA PRO A 179 21.48 -9.11 -10.70
C PRO A 179 22.53 -8.16 -10.09
N TRP A 180 23.56 -8.73 -9.47
CA TRP A 180 24.58 -7.99 -8.69
C TRP A 180 25.22 -6.84 -9.47
N ASP A 181 25.63 -7.08 -10.72
CA ASP A 181 26.27 -6.05 -11.55
C ASP A 181 25.37 -4.82 -11.71
N ALA A 182 24.07 -5.03 -11.96
CA ALA A 182 23.09 -3.96 -12.10
C ALA A 182 22.80 -3.27 -10.75
N LEU A 183 22.72 -4.04 -9.66
CA LEU A 183 22.52 -3.49 -8.31
C LEU A 183 23.71 -2.62 -7.86
N HIS A 184 24.94 -3.03 -8.17
CA HIS A 184 26.14 -2.26 -7.85
C HIS A 184 26.24 -0.97 -8.69
N GLN A 185 25.99 -1.05 -9.99
CA GLN A 185 25.92 0.14 -10.85
C GLN A 185 24.88 1.15 -10.35
N LEU A 186 23.72 0.66 -9.89
CA LEU A 186 22.66 1.49 -9.35
C LEU A 186 23.06 2.17 -8.02
N GLU A 187 23.80 1.47 -7.17
CA GLU A 187 24.29 2.02 -5.90
C GLU A 187 25.39 3.07 -6.12
N GLU A 188 26.30 2.83 -7.06
CA GLU A 188 27.30 3.83 -7.48
C GLU A 188 26.61 5.09 -8.03
N TRP A 189 25.59 4.91 -8.86
CA TRP A 189 24.79 6.01 -9.37
C TRP A 189 24.06 6.78 -8.26
N ARG A 190 23.50 6.07 -7.28
CA ARG A 190 22.82 6.66 -6.12
C ARG A 190 23.76 7.47 -5.24
N LEU A 191 24.97 6.96 -4.96
CA LEU A 191 25.97 7.61 -4.10
C LEU A 191 26.60 8.85 -4.75
N ALA A 192 26.59 8.94 -6.07
CA ALA A 192 27.15 10.08 -6.81
C ALA A 192 26.24 11.32 -6.82
N GLU A 193 25.01 11.24 -6.29
CA GLU A 193 23.97 12.21 -6.57
C GLU A 193 23.25 12.72 -5.30
N THR A 194 22.88 14.00 -5.30
CA THR A 194 22.29 14.67 -4.12
C THR A 194 20.81 15.04 -4.27
N SER A 195 20.19 14.79 -5.44
CA SER A 195 18.77 15.13 -5.67
C SER A 195 17.80 14.03 -5.20
N ASN A 196 16.70 14.42 -4.55
CA ASN A 196 15.64 13.49 -4.12
C ASN A 196 14.96 12.76 -5.29
N GLU A 197 14.77 13.41 -6.44
CA GLU A 197 14.14 12.81 -7.64
C GLU A 197 14.89 11.55 -8.13
N ARG A 198 16.21 11.64 -8.26
CA ARG A 198 17.04 10.49 -8.66
C ARG A 198 17.07 9.41 -7.58
N THR A 199 16.79 9.75 -6.32
CA THR A 199 16.64 8.77 -5.23
C THR A 199 15.40 7.91 -5.41
N PHE A 200 14.26 8.49 -5.81
CA PHE A 200 13.07 7.71 -6.13
C PHE A 200 13.23 6.90 -7.41
N ALA A 201 13.79 7.48 -8.48
CA ALA A 201 14.07 6.72 -9.70
C ALA A 201 15.00 5.52 -9.41
N ALA A 202 16.05 5.71 -8.58
CA ALA A 202 16.92 4.63 -8.14
C ALA A 202 16.14 3.55 -7.38
N LEU A 203 15.26 3.96 -6.48
CA LEU A 203 14.42 3.05 -5.71
C LEU A 203 13.52 2.21 -6.63
N PHE A 204 12.87 2.81 -7.61
CA PHE A 204 12.02 2.08 -8.57
C PHE A 204 12.82 1.11 -9.44
N GLN A 205 13.98 1.53 -9.97
CA GLN A 205 14.88 0.64 -10.70
C GLN A 205 15.37 -0.52 -9.83
N ARG A 206 15.68 -0.25 -8.56
CA ARG A 206 16.02 -1.31 -7.58
C ARG A 206 14.87 -2.29 -7.42
N MET A 207 13.64 -1.80 -7.26
CA MET A 207 12.46 -2.67 -7.15
C MET A 207 12.26 -3.51 -8.41
N GLU A 208 12.42 -2.93 -9.62
CA GLU A 208 12.32 -3.66 -10.89
C GLU A 208 13.33 -4.82 -10.99
N LEU A 209 14.57 -4.61 -10.51
CA LEU A 209 15.60 -5.64 -10.44
C LEU A 209 15.28 -6.73 -9.41
N LEU A 210 14.69 -6.36 -8.26
CA LEU A 210 14.44 -7.27 -7.15
C LEU A 210 13.14 -8.07 -7.29
N ILE A 211 12.05 -7.49 -7.82
CA ILE A 211 10.73 -8.15 -7.96
C ILE A 211 10.81 -9.56 -8.59
N PRO A 212 11.56 -9.78 -9.69
CA PRO A 212 11.69 -11.11 -10.29
C PRO A 212 12.31 -12.18 -9.37
N CYS A 213 13.04 -11.78 -8.33
CA CYS A 213 13.75 -12.63 -7.39
C CYS A 213 12.89 -13.05 -6.18
N PHE A 214 11.70 -12.46 -6.01
CA PHE A 214 10.82 -12.63 -4.84
C PHE A 214 9.34 -12.85 -5.24
N ARG A 215 9.07 -13.69 -6.25
CA ARG A 215 7.71 -13.82 -6.83
C ARG A 215 6.68 -14.33 -5.82
N SER A 216 7.06 -15.26 -4.94
CA SER A 216 6.15 -15.82 -3.92
C SER A 216 5.72 -14.83 -2.84
N TYR A 217 6.36 -13.66 -2.79
CA TYR A 217 6.11 -12.60 -1.81
C TYR A 217 5.19 -11.49 -2.36
N LEU A 218 4.99 -11.41 -3.68
CA LEU A 218 4.33 -10.26 -4.32
C LEU A 218 2.89 -10.01 -3.83
N ASN A 219 2.13 -11.08 -3.64
CA ASN A 219 0.72 -11.05 -3.22
C ASN A 219 0.53 -11.17 -1.70
N ARG A 220 1.62 -11.12 -0.94
CA ARG A 220 1.56 -11.17 0.53
C ARG A 220 1.37 -9.77 1.06
N THR A 221 0.51 -9.66 2.07
CA THR A 221 0.26 -8.39 2.74
C THR A 221 1.20 -8.18 3.91
N PHE A 222 1.58 -6.93 4.13
CA PHE A 222 2.40 -6.47 5.23
C PHE A 222 1.95 -5.07 5.65
N ASN A 223 2.35 -4.63 6.84
CA ASN A 223 1.99 -3.32 7.35
C ASN A 223 3.11 -2.31 7.09
N ILE A 224 2.75 -1.12 6.63
CA ILE A 224 3.64 0.03 6.54
C ILE A 224 3.19 1.11 7.52
N SER A 225 4.13 1.82 8.12
CA SER A 225 3.85 3.03 8.91
C SER A 225 3.78 4.23 7.98
N LEU A 226 2.75 5.06 8.13
CA LEU A 226 2.54 6.26 7.31
C LEU A 226 3.04 7.56 8.00
N GLY A 227 3.86 7.44 9.04
CA GLY A 227 4.22 8.54 9.94
C GLY A 227 3.18 8.71 11.06
N GLY A 228 3.62 8.91 12.30
CA GLY A 228 2.73 8.91 13.47
C GLY A 228 2.32 7.49 13.92
N ALA A 229 1.12 7.34 14.50
CA ALA A 229 0.64 6.09 15.10
C ALA A 229 -0.18 5.17 14.15
N SER A 230 -0.37 5.57 12.88
CA SER A 230 -1.20 4.83 11.93
C SER A 230 -0.38 3.86 11.09
N SER A 231 -0.89 2.64 10.88
CA SER A 231 -0.32 1.63 10.00
C SER A 231 -1.35 1.18 8.97
N VAL A 232 -0.94 1.02 7.71
CA VAL A 232 -1.80 0.49 6.63
C VAL A 232 -1.28 -0.84 6.15
N THR A 233 -2.19 -1.79 5.92
CA THR A 233 -1.89 -3.08 5.33
C THR A 233 -1.87 -2.96 3.82
N VAL A 234 -0.76 -3.31 3.19
CA VAL A 234 -0.55 -3.26 1.73
C VAL A 234 0.04 -4.57 1.23
N ASP A 235 -0.11 -4.87 -0.05
CA ASP A 235 0.74 -5.84 -0.75
C ASP A 235 1.86 -5.11 -1.51
N THR A 236 2.66 -5.85 -2.29
CA THR A 236 3.78 -5.23 -3.02
C THR A 236 3.30 -4.19 -4.02
N ALA A 237 2.22 -4.46 -4.75
CA ALA A 237 1.72 -3.54 -5.77
C ALA A 237 1.17 -2.25 -5.15
N ALA A 238 0.38 -2.38 -4.08
CA ALA A 238 -0.14 -1.24 -3.33
C ALA A 238 0.99 -0.42 -2.68
N PHE A 239 2.03 -1.08 -2.16
CA PHE A 239 3.22 -0.42 -1.66
C PHE A 239 3.96 0.38 -2.74
N VAL A 240 4.16 -0.20 -3.93
CA VAL A 240 4.79 0.48 -5.07
C VAL A 240 3.98 1.71 -5.48
N CYS A 241 2.65 1.61 -5.57
CA CYS A 241 1.79 2.75 -5.85
C CYS A 241 1.88 3.83 -4.76
N TYR A 242 1.96 3.44 -3.48
CA TYR A 242 2.15 4.39 -2.39
C TYR A 242 3.48 5.16 -2.53
N ARG A 243 4.59 4.48 -2.84
CA ARG A 243 5.89 5.14 -3.09
C ARG A 243 5.89 6.00 -4.35
N ALA A 244 5.15 5.59 -5.38
CA ALA A 244 4.99 6.38 -6.60
C ALA A 244 4.23 7.68 -6.34
N TYR A 245 3.23 7.63 -5.45
CA TYR A 245 2.51 8.81 -4.98
C TYR A 245 3.41 9.71 -4.14
N GLU A 246 4.22 9.18 -3.22
CA GLU A 246 5.20 9.98 -2.48
C GLU A 246 6.19 10.68 -3.42
N TRP A 247 6.71 9.99 -4.45
CA TRP A 247 7.54 10.61 -5.48
C TRP A 247 6.78 11.70 -6.25
N HIS A 248 5.50 11.47 -6.56
CA HIS A 248 4.66 12.47 -7.21
C HIS A 248 4.49 13.75 -6.36
N LEU A 249 4.43 13.58 -5.04
CA LEU A 249 4.30 14.69 -4.08
C LEU A 249 5.62 15.42 -3.81
N ASP A 250 6.75 14.72 -3.68
CA ASP A 250 8.06 15.32 -3.32
C ASP A 250 8.55 16.34 -4.37
N ASN A 251 8.02 16.27 -5.59
CA ASN A 251 8.29 17.25 -6.65
C ASN A 251 7.48 18.55 -6.50
N LEU A 252 6.65 18.69 -5.45
CA LEU A 252 5.93 19.91 -5.14
C LEU A 252 6.74 20.72 -4.12
N ASP A 253 7.06 21.99 -4.42
CA ASP A 253 7.73 22.89 -3.47
C ASP A 253 6.95 22.97 -2.14
N TYR A 254 7.41 22.24 -1.13
CA TYR A 254 6.85 22.30 0.22
C TYR A 254 7.60 23.37 1.04
N PRO A 255 6.90 24.24 1.78
CA PRO A 255 7.55 25.12 2.73
C PRO A 255 8.19 24.30 3.86
N ASP A 256 9.43 24.66 4.23
CA ASP A 256 10.36 23.99 5.17
C ASP A 256 9.88 23.77 6.63
N SER A 257 8.57 23.71 6.92
CA SER A 257 8.03 23.53 8.28
C SER A 257 7.54 22.10 8.52
N PRO A 258 8.34 21.23 9.16
CA PRO A 258 7.91 19.89 9.58
C PRO A 258 6.84 19.90 10.69
N ASN A 259 6.51 21.06 11.27
CA ASN A 259 5.60 21.19 12.40
C ASN A 259 4.15 21.57 12.04
N ASP A 260 3.88 22.04 10.82
CA ASP A 260 2.52 22.43 10.41
C ASP A 260 1.77 21.34 9.62
N PHE A 261 2.44 20.24 9.28
CA PHE A 261 1.88 19.17 8.43
C PHE A 261 1.36 17.93 9.17
N TYR A 262 1.87 17.69 10.38
CA TYR A 262 1.43 16.61 11.24
C TYR A 262 0.61 17.19 12.38
N ASP A 263 -0.70 17.34 12.20
CA ASP A 263 -1.53 17.31 13.40
C ASP A 263 -1.31 15.94 14.03
N ARG A 264 -0.76 15.92 15.25
CA ARG A 264 -0.28 14.72 15.97
C ARG A 264 -1.37 13.64 16.13
N ASN A 265 -2.60 13.95 15.75
CA ASN A 265 -3.76 13.08 15.82
C ASN A 265 -4.11 12.36 14.48
N HIS A 266 -3.49 12.70 13.35
CA HIS A 266 -4.00 12.28 12.02
C HIS A 266 -3.06 11.55 11.06
N GLY A 267 -1.88 11.09 11.52
CA GLY A 267 -1.16 9.89 11.00
C GLY A 267 -0.83 9.77 9.49
N ALA A 268 -1.13 10.77 8.69
CA ALA A 268 -0.82 10.88 7.27
C ALA A 268 -0.60 12.36 6.97
N PRO A 269 0.28 12.72 6.01
CA PRO A 269 0.46 14.11 5.61
C PRO A 269 -0.88 14.65 5.13
N MET A 270 -1.54 15.47 5.94
CA MET A 270 -2.67 16.25 5.48
C MET A 270 -2.11 17.24 4.48
N VAL A 271 -2.51 17.10 3.22
CA VAL A 271 -2.38 18.20 2.26
C VAL A 271 -3.15 19.37 2.86
N THR A 272 -2.44 20.34 3.43
CA THR A 272 -3.05 21.55 3.95
C THR A 272 -3.80 22.23 2.81
N THR A 273 -4.89 22.94 3.12
CA THR A 273 -5.77 23.65 2.17
C THR A 273 -5.04 24.70 1.31
N THR A 274 -3.75 24.91 1.56
CA THR A 274 -2.80 25.70 0.76
C THR A 274 -2.05 24.86 -0.27
N TRP A 275 -2.61 23.75 -0.76
CA TRP A 275 -2.16 23.11 -2.00
C TRP A 275 -2.27 24.12 -3.14
N ARG A 276 -1.12 24.68 -3.53
CA ARG A 276 -0.96 25.29 -4.85
C ARG A 276 -0.22 24.25 -5.67
N PRO A 277 -0.82 23.64 -6.70
CA PRO A 277 -0.03 22.89 -7.66
C PRO A 277 1.00 23.89 -8.18
N SER A 278 2.28 23.67 -7.89
CA SER A 278 3.31 24.46 -8.51
C SER A 278 3.12 24.24 -10.01
N GLN A 279 2.85 25.30 -10.76
CA GLN A 279 2.78 25.27 -12.23
C GLN A 279 4.17 24.98 -12.83
N ALA A 280 5.11 24.42 -12.06
CA ALA A 280 6.54 24.45 -12.29
C ALA A 280 7.24 23.09 -12.15
N VAL A 281 6.51 21.96 -12.12
CA VAL A 281 7.15 20.67 -12.42
C VAL A 281 7.05 20.46 -13.93
N GLY A 282 8.17 20.63 -14.63
CA GLY A 282 8.23 20.59 -16.08
C GLY A 282 7.64 19.30 -16.69
N PRO A 283 7.06 19.36 -17.91
CA PRO A 283 6.43 18.21 -18.57
C PRO A 283 7.35 17.00 -18.77
N ILE A 284 8.67 17.21 -18.83
CA ILE A 284 9.67 16.16 -18.99
C ILE A 284 9.75 15.28 -17.73
N LEU A 285 9.69 15.87 -16.53
CA LEU A 285 9.79 15.16 -15.25
C LEU A 285 8.57 14.25 -14.98
N LYS A 286 7.39 14.63 -15.47
CA LYS A 286 6.16 13.80 -15.36
C LYS A 286 6.15 12.62 -16.34
N GLN A 287 6.79 12.75 -17.50
CA GLN A 287 6.92 11.65 -18.48
C GLN A 287 7.85 10.55 -17.95
N ASP A 288 8.95 10.92 -17.30
CA ASP A 288 9.88 9.97 -16.69
C ASP A 288 9.23 9.22 -15.51
N TRP A 289 8.43 9.91 -14.68
CA TRP A 289 7.65 9.28 -13.61
C TRP A 289 6.63 8.27 -14.16
N ALA A 290 5.81 8.68 -15.14
CA ALA A 290 4.75 7.82 -15.68
C ALA A 290 5.31 6.58 -16.38
N SER A 291 6.38 6.75 -17.17
CA SER A 291 7.06 5.64 -17.84
C SER A 291 7.70 4.66 -16.85
N THR A 292 8.33 5.17 -15.79
CA THR A 292 8.89 4.35 -14.71
C THR A 292 7.79 3.59 -13.96
N CYS A 293 6.69 4.26 -13.61
CA CYS A 293 5.55 3.62 -12.95
C CYS A 293 4.92 2.53 -13.84
N HIS A 294 4.74 2.81 -15.13
CA HIS A 294 4.22 1.84 -16.09
C HIS A 294 5.15 0.61 -16.20
N SER A 295 6.46 0.84 -16.28
CA SER A 295 7.47 -0.22 -16.33
C SER A 295 7.42 -1.14 -15.09
N ILE A 296 7.41 -0.57 -13.88
CA ILE A 296 7.37 -1.39 -12.66
C ILE A 296 6.03 -2.12 -12.49
N LEU A 297 4.90 -1.51 -12.85
CA LEU A 297 3.58 -2.17 -12.81
C LEU A 297 3.52 -3.36 -13.77
N LYS A 298 4.13 -3.21 -14.95
CA LYS A 298 4.28 -4.30 -15.91
C LYS A 298 5.16 -5.42 -15.38
N VAL A 299 6.28 -5.08 -14.73
CA VAL A 299 7.16 -6.05 -14.06
C VAL A 299 6.41 -6.80 -12.96
N LEU A 300 5.65 -6.11 -12.12
CA LEU A 300 4.79 -6.71 -11.09
C LEU A 300 3.81 -7.71 -11.70
N ARG A 301 3.05 -7.28 -12.72
CA ARG A 301 2.05 -8.13 -13.41
C ARG A 301 2.70 -9.36 -14.04
N TRP A 302 3.80 -9.20 -14.78
CA TRP A 302 4.52 -10.30 -15.42
C TRP A 302 5.10 -11.32 -14.42
N ASN A 303 5.37 -10.89 -13.20
CA ASN A 303 5.85 -11.77 -12.14
C ASN A 303 4.71 -12.32 -11.24
N GLY A 304 3.45 -12.05 -11.60
CA GLY A 304 2.27 -12.66 -10.96
C GLY A 304 1.69 -11.86 -9.79
N ALA A 305 2.05 -10.59 -9.63
CA ALA A 305 1.40 -9.71 -8.67
C ALA A 305 -0.05 -9.39 -9.08
N SER A 306 -0.95 -9.40 -8.10
CA SER A 306 -2.29 -8.85 -8.20
C SER A 306 -2.21 -7.34 -8.06
N LEU A 307 -2.84 -6.63 -8.98
CA LEU A 307 -2.94 -5.17 -8.95
C LEU A 307 -4.24 -4.69 -8.27
N SER A 308 -5.02 -5.63 -7.73
CA SER A 308 -6.37 -5.38 -7.20
C SER A 308 -6.37 -4.46 -5.97
N LEU A 309 -5.48 -4.74 -5.02
CA LEU A 309 -5.35 -3.93 -3.80
C LEU A 309 -4.74 -2.57 -4.10
N ALA A 310 -3.80 -2.50 -5.05
CA ALA A 310 -3.23 -1.24 -5.53
C ALA A 310 -4.29 -0.31 -6.13
N LEU A 311 -5.16 -0.84 -7.01
CA LEU A 311 -6.24 -0.04 -7.61
C LEU A 311 -7.19 0.51 -6.56
N ARG A 312 -7.50 -0.32 -5.55
CA ARG A 312 -8.33 0.09 -4.43
C ARG A 312 -7.66 1.19 -3.60
N ALA A 313 -6.39 1.01 -3.24
CA ALA A 313 -5.59 2.02 -2.54
C ALA A 313 -5.52 3.36 -3.30
N CYS A 314 -5.56 3.31 -4.64
CA CYS A 314 -5.50 4.52 -5.45
C CYS A 314 -6.83 5.28 -5.59
N VAL A 315 -7.97 4.65 -5.29
CA VAL A 315 -9.31 5.18 -5.57
C VAL A 315 -10.14 5.39 -4.32
N ASP A 316 -10.14 4.42 -3.39
CA ASP A 316 -10.97 4.46 -2.19
C ASP A 316 -10.46 3.45 -1.15
N ASP A 317 -9.51 3.87 -0.30
CA ASP A 317 -9.07 3.11 0.88
C ASP A 317 -9.25 3.97 2.13
N GLU A 318 -10.42 3.81 2.77
CA GLU A 318 -10.68 4.37 4.09
C GLU A 318 -9.84 3.58 5.11
N PRO A 319 -8.91 4.23 5.83
CA PRO A 319 -8.38 3.64 7.05
C PRO A 319 -9.54 3.46 8.04
N ALA A 320 -9.42 2.56 9.00
CA ALA A 320 -10.52 2.17 9.91
C ALA A 320 -11.15 3.32 10.76
N ASN A 321 -10.72 4.58 10.62
CA ASN A 321 -11.21 5.75 11.35
C ASN A 321 -11.72 6.88 10.42
N CYS A 322 -12.95 7.33 10.67
CA CYS A 322 -13.69 8.34 9.90
C CYS A 322 -13.01 9.71 9.76
N ALA A 323 -12.05 10.05 10.63
CA ALA A 323 -11.29 11.31 10.56
C ALA A 323 -10.31 11.33 9.37
N GLU A 324 -9.88 10.15 8.89
CA GLU A 324 -8.94 10.00 7.77
C GLU A 324 -9.67 9.95 6.40
N ALA A 325 -11.01 9.96 6.38
CA ALA A 325 -11.79 10.02 5.13
C ALA A 325 -11.60 11.33 4.36
N TYR A 326 -11.34 12.45 5.05
CA TYR A 326 -10.97 13.72 4.41
C TYR A 326 -9.57 13.66 3.76
N SER A 327 -8.62 12.92 4.36
CA SER A 327 -7.28 12.75 3.78
C SER A 327 -7.31 11.89 2.52
N LEU A 328 -8.29 10.99 2.37
CA LEU A 328 -8.44 10.18 1.16
C LEU A 328 -8.80 11.00 -0.08
N ARG A 329 -9.81 11.88 -0.02
CA ARG A 329 -10.18 12.73 -1.16
C ARG A 329 -9.01 13.62 -1.58
N GLU A 330 -8.31 14.21 -0.62
CA GLU A 330 -7.13 15.05 -0.89
C GLU A 330 -5.97 14.24 -1.45
N ARG A 331 -5.76 12.98 -1.02
CA ARG A 331 -4.76 12.08 -1.62
C ARG A 331 -5.08 11.72 -3.06
N VAL A 332 -6.35 11.38 -3.33
CA VAL A 332 -6.82 11.11 -4.69
C VAL A 332 -6.54 12.33 -5.55
N LYS A 333 -7.07 13.50 -5.17
CA LYS A 333 -6.85 14.79 -5.84
C LYS A 333 -5.37 15.14 -6.02
N GLY A 334 -4.54 14.84 -5.02
CA GLY A 334 -3.10 15.10 -4.98
C GLY A 334 -2.26 14.30 -5.97
N GLY A 335 -2.86 13.37 -6.73
CA GLY A 335 -2.19 12.68 -7.84
C GLY A 335 -2.32 11.16 -7.81
N MET A 336 -2.90 10.59 -6.76
CA MET A 336 -3.11 9.14 -6.68
C MET A 336 -4.05 8.62 -7.80
N TRP A 337 -4.96 9.47 -8.31
CA TRP A 337 -5.80 9.14 -9.48
C TRP A 337 -4.98 8.80 -10.73
N CYS A 338 -3.79 9.40 -10.92
CA CYS A 338 -2.91 9.11 -12.05
C CYS A 338 -2.46 7.65 -12.03
N LEU A 339 -2.17 7.11 -10.83
CA LEU A 339 -1.79 5.70 -10.66
C LEU A 339 -2.96 4.77 -10.93
N ALA A 340 -4.19 5.14 -10.53
CA ALA A 340 -5.39 4.37 -10.88
C ALA A 340 -5.55 4.24 -12.40
N LEU A 341 -5.29 5.30 -13.16
CA LEU A 341 -5.31 5.24 -14.63
C LEU A 341 -4.25 4.29 -15.18
N LEU A 342 -2.99 4.40 -14.71
CA LEU A 342 -1.91 3.50 -15.13
C LEU A 342 -2.23 2.03 -14.80
N LEU A 343 -2.85 1.76 -13.66
CA LEU A 343 -3.28 0.41 -13.27
C LEU A 343 -4.36 -0.14 -14.21
N LEU A 344 -5.32 0.69 -14.64
CA LEU A 344 -6.34 0.30 -15.62
C LEU A 344 -5.73 0.05 -17.01
N GLU A 345 -4.78 0.88 -17.43
CA GLU A 345 -4.01 0.69 -18.67
C GLU A 345 -3.22 -0.64 -18.64
N GLU A 346 -2.67 -0.99 -17.47
CA GLU A 346 -2.04 -2.28 -17.20
C GLU A 346 -3.05 -3.44 -17.05
N GLY A 347 -4.31 -3.25 -17.46
CA GLY A 347 -5.33 -4.29 -17.53
C GLY A 347 -5.82 -4.79 -16.17
N THR A 348 -5.69 -3.97 -15.12
CA THR A 348 -6.29 -4.30 -13.82
C THR A 348 -7.81 -4.35 -13.95
N ASN A 349 -8.43 -5.41 -13.41
CA ASN A 349 -9.88 -5.53 -13.41
C ASN A 349 -10.50 -4.40 -12.56
N PRO A 350 -11.28 -3.47 -13.13
CA PRO A 350 -11.84 -2.36 -12.36
C PRO A 350 -12.83 -2.83 -11.29
N ASN A 351 -13.40 -4.04 -11.45
CA ASN A 351 -14.33 -4.62 -10.50
C ASN A 351 -13.64 -5.18 -9.25
N SER A 352 -12.31 -5.14 -9.18
CA SER A 352 -11.58 -5.48 -7.95
C SER A 352 -11.90 -4.53 -6.79
N LEU A 353 -12.47 -3.35 -7.07
CA LEU A 353 -13.01 -2.46 -6.04
C LEU A 353 -14.15 -3.11 -5.22
N PHE A 354 -14.84 -4.12 -5.77
CA PHE A 354 -15.91 -4.88 -5.10
C PHE A 354 -15.43 -6.16 -4.41
N ALA A 355 -14.14 -6.48 -4.45
CA ALA A 355 -13.61 -7.79 -4.05
C ALA A 355 -14.16 -8.25 -2.68
N PRO A 356 -14.89 -9.40 -2.61
CA PRO A 356 -15.51 -9.88 -1.38
C PRO A 356 -14.56 -10.58 -0.39
N ASP A 357 -13.31 -10.85 -0.77
CA ASP A 357 -12.50 -11.88 -0.12
C ASP A 357 -11.23 -11.35 0.54
N PHE A 358 -11.41 -10.55 1.58
CA PHE A 358 -10.50 -10.67 2.72
C PHE A 358 -11.29 -11.08 3.96
N ARG A 359 -11.66 -12.36 4.01
CA ARG A 359 -12.34 -13.00 5.16
C ARG A 359 -11.60 -12.85 6.49
N VAL A 360 -10.36 -12.36 6.49
CA VAL A 360 -9.56 -12.06 7.69
C VAL A 360 -9.92 -10.70 8.32
N TYR A 361 -10.56 -9.77 7.60
CA TYR A 361 -10.81 -8.39 8.06
C TYR A 361 -12.29 -8.07 8.33
N ARG A 362 -13.10 -9.04 8.79
CA ARG A 362 -14.54 -8.82 9.06
C ARG A 362 -14.87 -7.66 10.02
N THR A 363 -13.90 -7.12 10.75
CA THR A 363 -14.08 -5.97 11.66
C THR A 363 -13.39 -4.69 11.20
N THR A 364 -12.58 -4.72 10.13
CA THR A 364 -11.74 -3.58 9.69
C THR A 364 -11.66 -3.42 8.17
N THR A 365 -12.40 -4.21 7.38
CA THR A 365 -12.39 -4.03 5.92
C THR A 365 -13.04 -2.67 5.61
N PRO A 366 -12.35 -1.76 4.90
CA PRO A 366 -12.93 -0.50 4.49
C PRO A 366 -14.21 -0.77 3.70
N ARG A 367 -15.26 0.00 3.92
CA ARG A 367 -16.43 -0.02 3.03
C ARG A 367 -16.15 0.95 1.90
N LEU A 368 -16.32 0.49 0.65
CA LEU A 368 -16.34 1.41 -0.50
C LEU A 368 -17.44 2.45 -0.22
N LEU A 369 -17.09 3.73 -0.12
CA LEU A 369 -18.06 4.78 0.21
C LEU A 369 -18.66 5.36 -1.06
N THR A 370 -17.81 5.50 -2.08
CA THR A 370 -18.15 6.07 -3.37
C THR A 370 -17.45 5.28 -4.46
N THR A 371 -17.99 5.35 -5.66
CA THR A 371 -17.30 4.82 -6.83
C THR A 371 -16.78 5.94 -7.71
N PRO A 372 -15.85 5.67 -8.65
CA PRO A 372 -15.47 6.62 -9.68
C PRO A 372 -16.64 7.20 -10.50
N PHE A 373 -17.83 6.57 -10.46
CA PHE A 373 -19.05 7.10 -11.09
C PHE A 373 -19.80 8.14 -10.24
N HIS A 374 -19.50 8.27 -8.96
CA HIS A 374 -20.07 9.29 -8.08
C HIS A 374 -19.30 10.61 -8.25
N VAL A 375 -19.32 11.17 -9.47
CA VAL A 375 -18.66 12.44 -9.77
C VAL A 375 -19.31 13.54 -8.95
N THR A 376 -18.51 14.07 -8.05
CA THR A 376 -18.89 15.22 -7.25
C THR A 376 -18.63 16.43 -8.11
N ASP A 377 -17.40 16.82 -8.43
CA ASP A 377 -17.10 18.06 -9.15
C ASP A 377 -16.65 17.74 -10.58
N PRO A 378 -17.49 17.98 -11.61
CA PRO A 378 -17.06 17.75 -12.97
C PRO A 378 -16.08 18.81 -13.49
N ALA A 379 -15.87 19.93 -12.78
CA ALA A 379 -14.79 20.87 -13.11
C ALA A 379 -13.41 20.31 -12.70
N GLU A 380 -13.38 19.38 -11.75
CA GLU A 380 -12.16 18.67 -11.40
C GLU A 380 -11.86 17.60 -12.47
N GLU A 381 -10.92 17.93 -13.37
CA GLU A 381 -10.53 17.08 -14.51
C GLU A 381 -10.21 15.63 -14.13
N TRP A 382 -9.64 15.41 -12.94
CA TRP A 382 -9.30 14.09 -12.44
C TRP A 382 -10.54 13.20 -12.20
N GLN A 383 -11.66 13.76 -11.73
CA GLN A 383 -12.90 13.01 -11.52
C GLN A 383 -13.47 12.55 -12.85
N LYS A 384 -13.47 13.43 -13.86
CA LYS A 384 -13.88 13.08 -15.24
C LYS A 384 -13.00 12.00 -15.85
N LYS A 385 -11.67 12.11 -15.70
CA LYS A 385 -10.73 11.11 -16.23
C LYS A 385 -10.95 9.74 -15.60
N LEU A 386 -11.08 9.66 -14.27
CA LEU A 386 -11.42 8.42 -13.59
C LEU A 386 -12.77 7.89 -14.06
N PHE A 387 -13.79 8.74 -14.15
CA PHE A 387 -15.11 8.34 -14.64
C PHE A 387 -15.03 7.65 -16.00
N PHE A 388 -14.41 8.29 -17.00
CA PHE A 388 -14.31 7.72 -18.34
C PHE A 388 -13.45 6.47 -18.37
N ALA A 389 -12.31 6.45 -17.66
CA ALA A 389 -11.44 5.29 -17.62
C ALA A 389 -12.14 4.05 -17.02
N PHE A 390 -12.88 4.23 -15.92
CA PHE A 390 -13.66 3.13 -15.31
C PHE A 390 -14.86 2.73 -16.16
N LEU A 391 -15.48 3.70 -16.86
CA LEU A 391 -16.57 3.44 -17.79
C LEU A 391 -16.10 2.53 -18.93
N ASP A 392 -14.96 2.87 -19.53
CA ASP A 392 -14.35 2.16 -20.66
C ASP A 392 -13.75 0.82 -20.24
N ALA A 393 -13.24 0.71 -19.02
CA ALA A 393 -12.74 -0.55 -18.46
C ALA A 393 -13.86 -1.55 -18.09
N GLY A 394 -15.14 -1.19 -18.19
CA GLY A 394 -16.25 -2.10 -17.92
C GLY A 394 -16.58 -2.26 -16.42
N PHE A 395 -16.34 -1.22 -15.61
CA PHE A 395 -16.66 -1.24 -14.18
C PHE A 395 -18.18 -1.40 -13.91
N GLN A 396 -18.56 -2.28 -12.99
CA GLN A 396 -19.95 -2.68 -12.72
C GLN A 396 -20.64 -1.84 -11.62
N GLY A 397 -19.98 -0.80 -11.09
CA GLY A 397 -20.50 0.03 -9.99
C GLY A 397 -21.66 0.96 -10.29
N LEU A 398 -22.49 0.60 -11.27
CA LEU A 398 -23.66 1.34 -11.74
C LEU A 398 -24.81 1.32 -10.72
N SER A 399 -24.98 0.19 -10.03
CA SER A 399 -26.00 0.01 -8.99
C SER A 399 -25.49 0.33 -7.59
N PHE A 400 -24.23 0.77 -7.45
CA PHE A 400 -23.64 1.00 -6.14
C PHE A 400 -24.22 2.28 -5.53
N GLY A 401 -24.97 2.14 -4.44
CA GLY A 401 -25.44 3.29 -3.67
C GLY A 401 -24.31 3.88 -2.82
N MET A 402 -24.17 5.19 -2.82
CA MET A 402 -23.21 5.88 -1.95
C MET A 402 -23.37 5.42 -0.48
N ARG A 403 -22.31 4.93 0.15
CA ARG A 403 -22.34 4.36 1.53
C ARG A 403 -23.39 3.25 1.74
N GLY A 404 -23.69 2.46 0.71
CA GLY A 404 -24.58 1.30 0.79
C GLY A 404 -26.05 1.62 0.52
N ASP A 405 -26.56 2.76 1.01
CA ASP A 405 -28.00 3.13 0.91
C ASP A 405 -28.25 4.49 0.21
N GLY A 406 -27.19 5.17 -0.24
CA GLY A 406 -27.28 6.47 -0.91
C GLY A 406 -27.66 6.38 -2.40
N PRO A 407 -27.74 7.53 -3.10
CA PRO A 407 -28.09 7.54 -4.51
C PRO A 407 -27.06 6.77 -5.34
N VAL A 408 -27.55 6.08 -6.36
CA VAL A 408 -26.71 5.47 -7.39
C VAL A 408 -26.17 6.55 -8.35
N PRO A 409 -25.05 6.28 -9.07
CA PRO A 409 -24.41 7.25 -9.95
C PRO A 409 -25.33 7.96 -10.95
N VAL A 410 -26.25 7.23 -11.60
CA VAL A 410 -27.13 7.82 -12.62
C VAL A 410 -28.07 8.88 -12.03
N ILE A 411 -28.55 8.68 -10.78
CA ILE A 411 -29.37 9.68 -10.08
C ILE A 411 -28.54 10.94 -9.79
N LEU A 412 -27.27 10.76 -9.38
CA LEU A 412 -26.39 11.90 -9.09
C LEU A 412 -26.12 12.75 -10.34
N LEU A 413 -25.85 12.12 -11.48
CA LEU A 413 -25.62 12.84 -12.74
C LEU A 413 -26.87 13.60 -13.20
N VAL A 414 -28.06 12.99 -13.10
CA VAL A 414 -29.34 13.64 -13.44
C VAL A 414 -29.61 14.84 -12.53
N CYS A 415 -29.43 14.67 -11.21
CA CYS A 415 -29.58 15.76 -10.25
C CYS A 415 -28.56 16.89 -10.50
N GLY A 416 -27.29 16.55 -10.79
CA GLY A 416 -26.24 17.51 -11.11
C GLY A 416 -26.52 18.28 -12.42
N ALA A 417 -27.17 17.62 -13.38
CA ALA A 417 -27.58 18.22 -14.64
C ALA A 417 -28.80 19.13 -14.53
N THR A 418 -29.46 19.31 -13.39
CA THR A 418 -30.65 20.20 -13.30
C THR A 418 -30.29 21.69 -13.29
N GLN A 419 -31.05 22.48 -14.06
CA GLN A 419 -30.96 23.95 -14.06
C GLN A 419 -31.91 24.52 -12.97
N GLY A 420 -31.47 25.51 -12.18
CA GLY A 420 -32.38 26.20 -11.24
C GLY A 420 -31.72 27.05 -10.15
N ASP A 421 -32.52 27.90 -9.49
CA ASP A 421 -32.07 28.74 -8.36
C ASP A 421 -31.64 27.85 -7.17
N GLN A 422 -30.44 28.09 -6.65
CA GLN A 422 -29.77 27.27 -5.62
C GLN A 422 -30.63 27.07 -4.37
N LYS A 423 -31.44 28.08 -4.01
CA LYS A 423 -32.40 28.01 -2.88
C LYS A 423 -33.56 27.05 -3.16
N VAL A 424 -34.11 27.07 -4.38
CA VAL A 424 -35.21 26.19 -4.79
C VAL A 424 -34.71 24.74 -4.90
N ARG A 425 -33.46 24.53 -5.36
CA ARG A 425 -32.81 23.20 -5.38
C ARG A 425 -32.67 22.61 -3.98
N GLN A 426 -32.14 23.39 -3.02
CA GLN A 426 -32.01 22.92 -1.64
C GLN A 426 -33.36 22.58 -1.00
N GLU A 427 -34.40 23.38 -1.20
CA GLU A 427 -35.73 23.12 -0.64
C GLU A 427 -36.45 21.93 -1.30
N LYS A 428 -36.36 21.77 -2.63
CA LYS A 428 -37.00 20.66 -3.35
C LYS A 428 -36.30 19.32 -3.10
N LEU A 429 -34.96 19.27 -3.05
CA LEU A 429 -34.22 18.03 -2.76
C LEU A 429 -34.26 17.64 -1.27
N SER A 430 -34.17 18.60 -0.34
CA SER A 430 -34.21 18.30 1.10
C SER A 430 -35.55 17.77 1.60
N ARG A 431 -36.67 18.09 0.94
CA ARG A 431 -38.00 17.58 1.32
C ARG A 431 -38.30 16.15 0.81
N ARG A 432 -37.54 15.63 -0.15
CA ARG A 432 -37.87 14.36 -0.84
C ARG A 432 -36.81 13.25 -0.72
N LEU A 433 -35.57 13.59 -0.35
CA LEU A 433 -34.43 12.64 -0.34
C LEU A 433 -33.80 12.42 1.06
N LEU A 434 -34.43 12.90 2.14
CA LEU A 434 -33.81 12.84 3.48
C LEU A 434 -34.51 11.86 4.43
N ASP A 435 -34.00 10.64 4.44
CA ASP A 435 -33.46 10.05 5.67
C ASP A 435 -32.29 9.13 5.27
N PRO A 436 -31.05 9.67 5.18
CA PRO A 436 -30.28 10.07 6.36
C PRO A 436 -29.60 11.46 6.27
N PRO A 437 -29.10 12.02 7.40
CA PRO A 437 -28.56 13.39 7.54
C PRO A 437 -27.38 13.78 6.63
N TYR A 438 -26.72 12.83 5.97
CA TYR A 438 -25.51 13.06 5.17
C TYR A 438 -25.78 13.57 3.75
N PHE A 439 -26.93 13.22 3.16
CA PHE A 439 -27.31 13.71 1.83
C PHE A 439 -27.53 15.23 1.84
N ARG A 440 -27.92 15.76 3.00
CA ARG A 440 -28.02 17.20 3.26
C ARG A 440 -26.65 17.90 3.19
N TRP A 441 -25.57 17.27 3.63
CA TRP A 441 -24.21 17.85 3.57
C TRP A 441 -23.67 17.89 2.13
N TYR A 442 -23.97 16.87 1.32
CA TYR A 442 -23.59 16.83 -0.09
C TYR A 442 -24.27 17.92 -0.92
N LEU A 443 -25.57 18.14 -0.70
CA LEU A 443 -26.34 19.20 -1.38
C LEU A 443 -26.05 20.61 -0.88
N VAL A 444 -25.59 20.76 0.38
CA VAL A 444 -25.28 22.07 0.97
C VAL A 444 -23.96 22.64 0.43
N ASN A 445 -23.08 21.80 -0.14
CA ASN A 445 -21.77 22.21 -0.65
C ASN A 445 -21.62 22.17 -2.20
N TYR A 446 -22.72 22.06 -2.97
CA TYR A 446 -22.76 21.86 -4.44
C TYR A 446 -23.75 22.86 -5.10
N ILE A 447 -23.54 23.63 -6.19
CA ILE A 447 -22.53 23.78 -7.28
C ILE A 447 -22.73 25.15 -7.98
N PRO A 448 -21.69 25.78 -8.57
CA PRO A 448 -21.78 26.67 -9.75
C PRO A 448 -22.35 25.99 -11.03
N ASP A 449 -22.57 26.73 -12.13
CA ASP A 449 -23.15 26.25 -13.41
C ASP A 449 -22.30 25.21 -14.20
N TYR A 450 -22.12 23.98 -13.69
CA TYR A 450 -21.48 22.86 -14.44
C TYR A 450 -22.48 21.93 -15.15
N HIS A 451 -23.65 22.46 -15.46
CA HIS A 451 -24.76 21.76 -16.10
C HIS A 451 -24.33 20.90 -17.31
N ARG A 452 -23.56 21.50 -18.23
CA ARG A 452 -23.11 20.86 -19.46
C ARG A 452 -22.23 19.65 -19.21
N ASP A 453 -21.37 19.71 -18.20
CA ASP A 453 -20.43 18.63 -17.91
C ASP A 453 -21.14 17.39 -17.35
N TYR A 454 -22.17 17.59 -16.51
CA TYR A 454 -23.00 16.47 -16.04
C TYR A 454 -23.79 15.83 -17.18
N LEU A 455 -24.32 16.62 -18.11
CA LEU A 455 -24.99 16.10 -19.30
C LEU A 455 -24.05 15.23 -20.14
N GLU A 456 -22.79 15.67 -20.32
CA GLU A 456 -21.77 14.90 -21.05
C GLU A 456 -21.51 13.55 -20.38
N LEU A 457 -21.29 13.54 -19.05
CA LEU A 457 -21.05 12.31 -18.29
C LEU A 457 -22.26 11.37 -18.33
N LEU A 458 -23.48 11.92 -18.22
CA LEU A 458 -24.73 11.16 -18.31
C LEU A 458 -24.91 10.54 -19.70
N GLU A 459 -24.73 11.33 -20.76
CA GLU A 459 -24.85 10.86 -22.14
C GLU A 459 -23.84 9.73 -22.42
N ALA A 460 -22.61 9.89 -21.96
CA ALA A 460 -21.59 8.84 -22.07
C ALA A 460 -21.98 7.57 -21.30
N MET A 461 -22.45 7.70 -20.06
CA MET A 461 -22.89 6.57 -19.24
C MET A 461 -24.04 5.80 -19.90
N LEU A 462 -25.09 6.48 -20.36
CA LEU A 462 -26.25 5.84 -20.98
C LEU A 462 -25.91 5.22 -22.34
N ARG A 463 -25.02 5.86 -23.11
CA ARG A 463 -24.60 5.35 -24.42
C ARG A 463 -23.73 4.10 -24.31
N ARG A 464 -22.75 4.11 -23.40
CA ARG A 464 -21.77 3.02 -23.27
C ARG A 464 -22.29 1.89 -22.37
N ARG A 465 -23.10 2.22 -21.37
CA ARG A 465 -23.60 1.29 -20.34
C ARG A 465 -25.14 1.36 -20.22
N PRO A 466 -25.86 0.87 -21.23
CA PRO A 466 -27.33 0.94 -21.30
C PRO A 466 -28.02 0.12 -20.20
N GLU A 467 -27.33 -0.84 -19.56
CA GLU A 467 -27.84 -1.59 -18.42
C GLU A 467 -28.20 -0.69 -17.22
N ASN A 468 -27.69 0.54 -17.14
CA ASN A 468 -28.14 1.56 -16.18
C ASN A 468 -29.67 1.78 -16.20
N MET A 469 -30.30 1.62 -17.35
CA MET A 469 -31.74 1.82 -17.53
C MET A 469 -32.59 0.65 -17.01
N GLN A 470 -31.95 -0.45 -16.59
CA GLN A 470 -32.60 -1.61 -15.98
C GLN A 470 -32.63 -1.51 -14.45
N LEU A 471 -31.92 -0.55 -13.85
CA LEU A 471 -31.90 -0.34 -12.41
C LEU A 471 -33.26 0.17 -11.92
N ASP A 472 -33.70 -0.24 -10.72
CA ASP A 472 -34.93 0.28 -10.10
C ASP A 472 -34.91 1.81 -9.96
N ALA A 473 -33.71 2.35 -9.73
CA ALA A 473 -33.42 3.78 -9.70
C ALA A 473 -33.80 4.52 -11.01
N TRP A 474 -33.90 3.82 -12.14
CA TRP A 474 -34.24 4.43 -13.43
C TRP A 474 -35.65 5.03 -13.44
N ARG A 475 -36.60 4.48 -12.67
CA ARG A 475 -37.94 5.07 -12.53
C ARG A 475 -37.87 6.51 -12.02
N TYR A 476 -36.97 6.78 -11.08
CA TYR A 476 -36.75 8.13 -10.57
C TYR A 476 -36.23 9.08 -11.65
N VAL A 477 -35.35 8.59 -12.53
CA VAL A 477 -34.82 9.37 -13.66
C VAL A 477 -35.96 9.75 -14.62
N LEU A 478 -36.83 8.80 -14.96
CA LEU A 478 -37.98 9.05 -15.83
C LEU A 478 -38.96 10.05 -15.20
N ASP A 479 -39.33 9.87 -13.93
CA ASP A 479 -40.20 10.80 -13.18
C ASP A 479 -39.58 12.21 -13.07
N HIS A 480 -38.26 12.31 -13.08
CA HIS A 480 -37.55 13.57 -13.06
C HIS A 480 -37.56 14.25 -14.43
N VAL A 481 -37.29 13.50 -15.50
CA VAL A 481 -37.30 13.97 -16.89
C VAL A 481 -38.69 14.40 -17.34
N GLU A 482 -39.75 13.70 -16.94
CA GLU A 482 -41.13 14.09 -17.26
C GLU A 482 -41.45 15.48 -16.70
N ARG A 483 -40.98 15.79 -15.48
CA ARG A 483 -41.18 17.11 -14.87
C ARG A 483 -40.43 18.20 -15.62
N GLU A 484 -39.17 17.97 -15.98
CA GLU A 484 -38.42 18.93 -16.81
C GLU A 484 -39.10 19.15 -18.17
N ARG A 485 -39.69 18.09 -18.75
CA ARG A 485 -40.49 18.17 -19.98
C ARG A 485 -41.76 19.01 -19.79
N GLU A 486 -42.53 18.76 -18.73
CA GLU A 486 -43.75 19.51 -18.40
C GLU A 486 -43.46 20.99 -18.09
N GLU A 487 -42.34 21.26 -17.40
CA GLU A 487 -41.90 22.60 -17.03
C GLU A 487 -41.20 23.32 -18.22
N GLY A 488 -40.89 22.61 -19.30
CA GLY A 488 -40.19 23.16 -20.47
C GLY A 488 -38.73 23.55 -20.18
N THR A 489 -38.13 22.95 -19.16
CA THR A 489 -36.78 23.23 -18.68
C THR A 489 -35.83 22.11 -19.09
N ASN A 490 -34.53 22.44 -19.17
CA ASN A 490 -33.47 21.45 -19.35
C ASN A 490 -33.70 20.46 -20.53
N LEU A 491 -34.03 21.01 -21.70
CA LEU A 491 -34.38 20.23 -22.89
C LEU A 491 -33.27 19.26 -23.34
N ASP A 492 -32.01 19.56 -23.03
CA ASP A 492 -30.88 18.67 -23.31
C ASP A 492 -30.92 17.39 -22.48
N LEU A 493 -31.29 17.47 -21.19
CA LEU A 493 -31.51 16.29 -20.34
C LEU A 493 -32.64 15.42 -20.90
N VAL A 494 -33.76 16.05 -21.28
CA VAL A 494 -34.91 15.38 -21.90
C VAL A 494 -34.48 14.66 -23.17
N ARG A 495 -33.75 15.35 -24.06
CA ARG A 495 -33.21 14.77 -25.31
C ARG A 495 -32.34 13.55 -25.03
N ILE A 496 -31.37 13.66 -24.11
CA ILE A 496 -30.43 12.57 -23.80
C ILE A 496 -31.16 11.33 -23.29
N VAL A 497 -32.14 11.50 -22.40
CA VAL A 497 -32.89 10.38 -21.83
C VAL A 497 -33.85 9.77 -22.85
N ASP A 498 -34.55 10.59 -23.65
CA ASP A 498 -35.45 10.11 -24.71
C ASP A 498 -34.69 9.34 -25.79
N GLU A 499 -33.51 9.82 -26.19
CA GLU A 499 -32.65 9.09 -27.12
C GLU A 499 -32.17 7.75 -26.53
N ALA A 500 -31.84 7.70 -25.24
CA ALA A 500 -31.41 6.47 -24.59
C ALA A 500 -32.56 5.45 -24.48
N GLU A 501 -33.76 5.89 -24.10
CA GLU A 501 -34.96 5.05 -24.04
C GLU A 501 -35.40 4.56 -25.42
N LYS A 502 -35.34 5.43 -26.44
CA LYS A 502 -35.60 5.02 -27.82
C LYS A 502 -34.65 3.89 -28.26
N ARG A 503 -33.34 4.05 -28.01
CA ARG A 503 -32.34 2.99 -28.31
C ARG A 503 -32.61 1.70 -27.53
N ARG A 504 -33.11 1.80 -26.29
CA ARG A 504 -33.49 0.64 -25.48
C ARG A 504 -34.66 -0.12 -26.08
N GLN A 505 -35.69 0.59 -26.54
CA GLN A 505 -36.88 0.00 -27.18
C GLN A 505 -36.57 -0.60 -28.55
N GLU A 506 -35.61 -0.03 -29.27
CA GLU A 506 -35.17 -0.50 -30.59
C GLU A 506 -34.21 -1.69 -30.54
N ARG A 507 -33.64 -2.03 -29.36
CA ARG A 507 -32.80 -3.22 -29.23
C ARG A 507 -33.67 -4.47 -29.33
N PRO A 508 -33.39 -5.39 -30.28
CA PRO A 508 -34.02 -6.69 -30.26
C PRO A 508 -33.69 -7.36 -28.92
N VAL A 509 -34.70 -7.96 -28.29
CA VAL A 509 -34.50 -8.81 -27.12
C VAL A 509 -33.60 -9.95 -27.59
N GLU A 510 -32.32 -9.91 -27.25
CA GLU A 510 -31.48 -11.10 -27.32
C GLU A 510 -32.10 -12.07 -26.32
N GLU A 511 -32.78 -13.09 -26.84
CA GLU A 511 -33.21 -14.24 -26.05
C GLU A 511 -31.99 -14.74 -25.27
N PRO A 512 -32.13 -15.02 -23.96
CA PRO A 512 -31.03 -15.61 -23.22
C PRO A 512 -30.62 -16.88 -23.95
N ALA A 513 -29.36 -16.96 -24.38
CA ALA A 513 -28.84 -18.15 -25.03
C ALA A 513 -29.10 -19.35 -24.11
N ASP A 514 -29.94 -20.27 -24.57
CA ASP A 514 -30.17 -21.61 -24.00
C ASP A 514 -28.86 -22.41 -24.03
N ASN A 515 -27.90 -22.04 -23.19
CA ASN A 515 -26.69 -22.83 -22.89
C ASN A 515 -26.62 -23.09 -21.38
N ALA A 516 -27.76 -23.45 -20.79
CA ALA A 516 -27.89 -23.91 -19.41
C ALA A 516 -28.71 -25.21 -19.36
N SER A 517 -28.30 -26.21 -20.13
CA SER A 517 -28.73 -27.60 -19.91
C SER A 517 -27.71 -28.57 -20.49
N GLU A 518 -26.62 -28.83 -19.77
CA GLU A 518 -25.86 -30.10 -19.78
C GLU A 518 -24.55 -29.88 -18.99
N GLU A 519 -24.64 -29.98 -17.65
CA GLU A 519 -23.58 -30.45 -16.74
C GLU A 519 -24.10 -30.33 -15.29
N ARG A 520 -25.14 -31.13 -15.02
CA ARG A 520 -25.44 -31.60 -13.67
C ARG A 520 -25.66 -33.09 -13.79
N ASP A 521 -24.58 -33.84 -13.69
CA ASP A 521 -24.56 -35.14 -13.01
C ASP A 521 -23.09 -35.56 -12.84
N GLU A 522 -22.82 -36.22 -11.71
CA GLU A 522 -21.58 -36.91 -11.35
C GLU A 522 -20.41 -36.09 -10.79
N MET A 523 -20.52 -35.67 -9.53
CA MET A 523 -19.40 -35.77 -8.59
C MET A 523 -19.92 -36.40 -7.30
N GLY A 524 -19.75 -37.73 -7.22
CA GLY A 524 -19.97 -38.51 -6.01
C GLY A 524 -19.01 -38.08 -4.92
N TYR A 525 -19.51 -38.07 -3.69
CA TYR A 525 -18.69 -38.01 -2.49
C TYR A 525 -17.99 -39.34 -2.29
N ASP A 526 -16.67 -39.31 -2.23
CA ASP A 526 -15.82 -40.13 -1.36
C ASP A 526 -14.69 -39.25 -0.78
#